data_AF-A0A9J6BCP1-F1
#
_entry.id   AF-A0A9J6BCP1-F1
#
_cell.length_a   1.000
_cell.length_b   1.000
_cell.length_c   1.000
_cell.angle_alpha   90.00
_cell.angle_beta   90.00
_cell.angle_gamma   90.00
#
_symmetry.space_group_name_H-M   'P 1'
#
loop_
_entity.id
_entity.type
_entity.pdbx_description
1 polymer ?
#
loop_
_entity_poly.entity_id
_entity_poly.type
_entity_poly.pdbx_seq_one_letter_code
_entity_poly.pdbx_strand_id
1 'polypeptide(L)'
;MLSFFVLRSYLWYHTKINDEEFEYNGLLYELMKITSEKLNFTIHYVCSDPFRGGIVHSQREPKMHHIDIVQLHCGVSMNSYFMFTKPYKAADFYYLVTKNDLYSNYEKLFFPFDNATWIYLSITFGMTFVTIFILQRCPQWIKIIVFGAGVRSPEYNVICILFGFSQRQVPRENFSRILLLLFVWFCLMFRNCYQSMIFDFMTTDMRKPMPQSLEDLHKMNYTVINFDKESYTYIHSVLINRRESPQVINLKWNDLLMTYQDAVNENSNQKLAFFVDEGIHAILNFSVKKSLPALHSDIITKHEFIIIPPNFILHKSLTFFIERFYETGITNHFVDYGSWFLHRPFDNESEDPKRILSLKDLEYGFVIWLIACFVSAIVFLWEIKKKVCQKTFQIIAGLIGILIVLKMTLRRFQ
;
A
#
# COMPACT_ATOMS: atom_id res chain seq x y z
N MET A 1 -20.01 8.02 30.82
CA MET A 1 -19.38 8.14 29.49
C MET A 1 -20.53 8.05 28.49
N LEU A 2 -21.18 9.20 28.26
CA LEU A 2 -22.53 9.27 27.71
C LEU A 2 -22.59 8.85 26.24
N SER A 3 -23.67 8.16 25.89
CA SER A 3 -24.09 7.75 24.57
C SER A 3 -24.22 8.94 23.62
N PHE A 4 -23.16 9.22 22.83
CA PHE A 4 -23.17 10.22 21.77
C PHE A 4 -23.27 9.51 20.41
N PHE A 5 -24.44 9.00 20.06
CA PHE A 5 -24.78 8.64 18.69
C PHE A 5 -25.86 9.57 18.17
N VAL A 6 -25.38 10.69 17.65
CA VAL A 6 -26.09 11.49 16.68
C VAL A 6 -25.16 11.51 15.47
N LEU A 7 -25.69 11.14 14.30
CA LEU A 7 -24.92 11.16 13.06
C LEU A 7 -24.43 12.59 12.84
N ARG A 8 -23.20 12.90 13.26
CA ARG A 8 -22.70 14.27 13.45
C ARG A 8 -22.64 15.13 12.18
N SER A 9 -22.99 14.60 11.01
CA SER A 9 -23.19 15.37 9.78
C SER A 9 -24.66 15.78 9.58
N TYR A 10 -25.61 15.04 10.16
CA TYR A 10 -27.04 15.18 9.95
C TYR A 10 -27.78 15.77 11.15
N LEU A 11 -27.37 15.38 12.35
CA LEU A 11 -27.91 15.88 13.60
C LEU A 11 -26.79 15.75 14.66
N TRP A 12 -26.57 16.77 15.48
CA TRP A 12 -25.76 16.72 16.69
C TRP A 12 -26.34 17.68 17.71
N TYR A 13 -25.94 17.58 18.97
CA TYR A 13 -26.33 18.57 19.98
C TYR A 13 -25.11 19.26 20.56
N HIS A 14 -25.22 20.56 20.80
CA HIS A 14 -24.09 21.41 21.16
C HIS A 14 -23.83 21.41 22.67
N THR A 15 -24.88 21.53 23.48
CA THR A 15 -24.81 21.60 24.95
C THR A 15 -26.13 21.13 25.55
N LYS A 16 -26.07 20.47 26.72
CA LYS A 16 -27.25 20.23 27.56
C LYS A 16 -27.58 21.54 28.26
N ILE A 17 -28.65 22.23 27.87
CA ILE A 17 -29.00 23.55 28.42
C ILE A 17 -29.62 23.37 29.81
N ASN A 18 -30.45 22.32 30.01
CA ASN A 18 -31.06 21.90 31.28
C ASN A 18 -31.29 20.37 31.28
N ASP A 19 -31.76 19.79 32.39
CA ASP A 19 -31.93 18.33 32.50
C ASP A 19 -32.83 17.68 31.43
N GLU A 20 -33.64 18.46 30.73
CA GLU A 20 -34.62 18.01 29.72
C GLU A 20 -34.50 18.65 28.32
N GLU A 21 -33.63 19.65 28.11
CA GLU A 21 -33.52 20.37 26.82
C GLU A 21 -32.11 20.26 26.19
N PHE A 22 -32.08 19.77 24.95
CA PHE A 22 -30.89 19.68 24.10
C PHE A 22 -30.97 20.70 22.98
N GLU A 23 -29.89 21.46 22.78
CA GLU A 23 -29.75 22.29 21.58
C GLU A 23 -29.28 21.42 20.42
N TYR A 24 -30.19 21.10 19.50
CA TYR A 24 -29.89 20.34 18.30
C TYR A 24 -29.35 21.24 17.19
N ASN A 25 -28.50 20.69 16.34
CA ASN A 25 -27.89 21.34 15.18
C ASN A 25 -27.57 20.26 14.11
N GLY A 26 -27.24 20.68 12.89
CA GLY A 26 -26.94 19.80 11.76
C GLY A 26 -27.94 19.89 10.61
N LEU A 27 -27.59 19.27 9.46
CA LEU A 27 -28.34 19.38 8.21
C LEU A 27 -29.84 19.12 8.39
N LEU A 28 -30.21 17.99 9.00
CA LEU A 28 -31.61 17.61 9.15
C LEU A 28 -32.35 18.57 10.09
N TYR A 29 -31.71 18.97 11.20
CA TYR A 29 -32.31 19.89 12.14
C TYR A 29 -32.69 21.20 11.46
N GLU A 30 -31.76 21.80 10.72
CA GLU A 30 -31.98 23.07 10.03
C GLU A 30 -33.06 22.94 8.93
N LEU A 31 -33.02 21.86 8.12
CA LEU A 31 -34.05 21.62 7.12
C LEU A 31 -35.44 21.47 7.75
N MET A 32 -35.54 20.71 8.84
CA MET A 32 -36.80 20.48 9.53
C MET A 32 -37.31 21.73 10.24
N LYS A 33 -36.42 22.51 10.86
CA LYS A 33 -36.75 23.79 11.48
C LYS A 33 -37.35 24.76 10.46
N ILE A 34 -36.68 24.98 9.33
CA ILE A 34 -37.19 25.85 8.26
C ILE A 34 -38.54 25.33 7.74
N THR A 35 -38.68 24.02 7.56
CA THR A 35 -39.94 23.43 7.10
C THR A 35 -41.07 23.61 8.11
N SER A 36 -40.77 23.48 9.40
CA SER A 36 -41.75 23.64 10.49
C SER A 36 -42.25 25.07 10.61
N GLU A 37 -41.38 26.06 10.43
CA GLU A 37 -41.74 27.48 10.39
C GLU A 37 -42.63 27.80 9.18
N LYS A 38 -42.36 27.17 8.02
CA LYS A 38 -43.14 27.39 6.79
C LYS A 38 -44.49 26.69 6.77
N LEU A 39 -44.57 25.50 7.37
CA LEU A 39 -45.79 24.69 7.43
C LEU A 39 -46.55 24.83 8.75
N ASN A 40 -46.05 25.66 9.67
CA ASN A 40 -46.67 25.98 10.96
C ASN A 40 -46.98 24.74 11.81
N PHE A 41 -45.97 23.89 12.05
CA PHE A 41 -46.06 22.76 12.98
C PHE A 41 -44.90 22.78 13.98
N THR A 42 -45.07 22.12 15.12
CA THR A 42 -44.01 21.97 16.13
C THR A 42 -43.31 20.62 16.00
N ILE A 43 -42.00 20.60 16.23
CA ILE A 43 -41.19 19.38 16.18
C ILE A 43 -40.78 19.01 17.60
N HIS A 44 -41.01 17.75 17.96
CA HIS A 44 -40.46 17.14 19.16
C HIS A 44 -39.45 16.07 18.75
N TYR A 45 -38.17 16.30 19.04
CA TYR A 45 -37.11 15.36 18.70
C TYR A 45 -37.09 14.23 19.74
N VAL A 46 -37.27 13.00 19.27
CA VAL A 46 -37.14 11.79 20.08
C VAL A 46 -35.94 11.02 19.59
N CYS A 47 -34.94 10.82 20.46
CA CYS A 47 -33.80 9.96 20.14
C CYS A 47 -34.20 8.50 20.37
N SER A 48 -34.24 7.70 19.31
CA SER A 48 -34.36 6.25 19.44
C SER A 48 -33.00 5.63 19.74
N ASP A 49 -32.99 4.46 20.38
CA ASP A 49 -31.77 3.74 20.74
C ASP A 49 -30.89 3.52 19.48
N PRO A 50 -29.66 4.06 19.45
CA PRO A 50 -28.87 4.25 18.21
C PRO A 50 -28.50 2.97 17.45
N PHE A 51 -28.71 1.79 18.05
CA PHE A 51 -28.39 0.50 17.46
C PHE A 51 -29.55 -0.16 16.70
N ARG A 52 -30.74 0.48 16.63
CA ARG A 52 -31.92 -0.03 15.93
C ARG A 52 -32.24 0.69 14.62
N GLY A 53 -31.22 1.22 13.94
CA GLY A 53 -31.36 1.65 12.56
C GLY A 53 -31.79 0.48 11.67
N GLY A 54 -33.07 0.43 11.31
CA GLY A 54 -33.54 -0.25 10.10
C GLY A 54 -33.83 -1.76 10.14
N ILE A 55 -34.08 -2.40 11.29
CA ILE A 55 -34.61 -3.78 11.28
C ILE A 55 -36.07 -3.78 11.73
N VAL A 56 -36.99 -3.77 10.75
CA VAL A 56 -38.34 -4.30 10.95
C VAL A 56 -38.19 -5.81 11.10
N HIS A 57 -38.10 -6.30 12.33
CA HIS A 57 -38.23 -7.74 12.55
C HIS A 57 -39.59 -8.18 11.99
N SER A 58 -39.55 -9.09 11.02
CA SER A 58 -40.75 -9.80 10.59
C SER A 58 -41.46 -10.35 11.84
N GLN A 59 -42.77 -10.10 11.90
CA GLN A 59 -43.75 -10.61 12.87
C GLN A 59 -44.08 -9.78 14.13
N ARG A 60 -43.48 -8.61 14.39
CA ARG A 60 -44.09 -7.66 15.34
C ARG A 60 -44.09 -6.27 14.75
N GLU A 61 -45.29 -5.71 14.63
CA GLU A 61 -45.58 -4.36 14.16
C GLU A 61 -44.50 -3.38 14.64
N PRO A 62 -43.95 -2.52 13.76
CA PRO A 62 -43.08 -1.46 14.21
C PRO A 62 -43.87 -0.62 15.21
N LYS A 63 -43.38 -0.55 16.46
CA LYS A 63 -43.87 0.39 17.50
C LYS A 63 -43.54 1.85 17.12
N MET A 64 -43.85 2.26 15.89
CA MET A 64 -43.75 3.63 15.39
C MET A 64 -45.05 4.42 15.62
N HIS A 65 -46.03 3.88 16.35
CA HIS A 65 -47.27 4.59 16.69
C HIS A 65 -47.08 5.90 17.49
N HIS A 66 -45.84 6.24 17.87
CA HIS A 66 -45.49 7.46 18.58
C HIS A 66 -44.44 8.32 17.83
N ILE A 67 -44.11 8.01 16.58
CA ILE A 67 -43.14 8.78 15.79
C ILE A 67 -43.76 9.13 14.43
N ASP A 68 -43.97 10.42 14.19
CA ASP A 68 -44.64 10.92 12.98
C ASP A 68 -43.69 11.07 11.78
N ILE A 69 -42.39 11.24 12.02
CA ILE A 69 -41.36 11.40 10.98
C ILE A 69 -40.10 10.67 11.42
N VAL A 70 -39.54 9.84 10.54
CA VAL A 70 -38.30 9.11 10.78
C VAL A 70 -37.32 9.37 9.64
N GLN A 71 -36.08 9.72 9.95
CA GLN A 71 -35.00 9.74 8.97
C GLN A 71 -34.25 8.40 9.04
N LEU A 72 -34.30 7.64 7.96
CA LEU A 72 -33.53 6.40 7.81
C LEU A 72 -33.07 6.29 6.35
N HIS A 73 -32.04 5.49 6.18
CA HIS A 73 -31.67 5.01 4.85
C HIS A 73 -32.72 4.00 4.38
N CYS A 74 -33.08 4.07 3.09
CA CYS A 74 -34.12 3.21 2.55
C CYS A 74 -33.50 1.98 1.87
N GLY A 75 -33.64 0.82 2.52
CA GLY A 75 -33.60 -0.46 1.83
C GLY A 75 -34.90 -0.69 1.05
N VAL A 76 -34.82 -1.37 -0.10
CA VAL A 76 -35.96 -1.67 -0.99
C VAL A 76 -37.15 -2.30 -0.24
N SER A 77 -36.89 -3.01 0.86
CA SER A 77 -37.88 -3.64 1.73
C SER A 77 -38.78 -2.67 2.50
N MET A 78 -38.39 -1.40 2.69
CA MET A 78 -39.20 -0.42 3.44
C MET A 78 -40.30 0.23 2.58
N ASN A 79 -40.22 0.10 1.24
CA ASN A 79 -41.18 0.71 0.32
C ASN A 79 -42.61 0.18 0.48
N SER A 80 -42.77 -1.00 1.06
CA SER A 80 -44.09 -1.61 1.31
C SER A 80 -44.78 -1.09 2.57
N TYR A 81 -44.08 -0.37 3.46
CA TYR A 81 -44.59 -0.01 4.79
C TYR A 81 -44.64 1.50 5.04
N PHE A 82 -43.90 2.30 4.28
CA PHE A 82 -43.75 3.74 4.50
C PHE A 82 -43.87 4.55 3.22
N MET A 83 -44.12 5.85 3.37
CA MET A 83 -44.00 6.84 2.30
C MET A 83 -42.67 7.57 2.41
N PHE A 84 -42.13 7.99 1.27
CA PHE A 84 -40.84 8.67 1.18
C PHE A 84 -41.03 10.04 0.56
N THR A 85 -40.21 11.00 0.99
CA THR A 85 -40.03 12.26 0.24
C THR A 85 -39.21 12.03 -1.02
N LYS A 86 -38.96 13.09 -1.78
CA LYS A 86 -37.84 13.11 -2.75
C LYS A 86 -36.50 12.95 -2.02
N PRO A 87 -35.47 12.39 -2.68
CA PRO A 87 -34.15 12.31 -2.09
C PRO A 87 -33.58 13.72 -1.93
N TYR A 88 -33.02 14.02 -0.75
CA TYR A 88 -32.43 15.34 -0.47
C TYR A 88 -30.91 15.32 -0.47
N LYS A 89 -30.31 14.13 -0.44
CA LYS A 89 -28.87 13.93 -0.53
C LYS A 89 -28.58 12.61 -1.24
N ALA A 90 -27.58 12.63 -2.11
CA ALA A 90 -26.88 11.45 -2.56
C ALA A 90 -25.57 11.35 -1.75
N ALA A 91 -25.30 10.18 -1.18
CA ALA A 91 -24.08 9.92 -0.43
C ALA A 91 -23.37 8.74 -1.08
N ASP A 92 -22.08 8.88 -1.35
CA ASP A 92 -21.30 7.80 -1.92
C ASP A 92 -20.73 6.90 -0.84
N PHE A 93 -20.44 5.66 -1.24
CA PHE A 93 -19.72 4.71 -0.40
C PHE A 93 -18.23 4.72 -0.73
N TYR A 94 -17.42 4.50 0.31
CA TYR A 94 -15.98 4.43 0.24
C TYR A 94 -15.48 3.13 0.87
N TYR A 95 -14.37 2.64 0.36
CA TYR A 95 -13.53 1.66 1.06
C TYR A 95 -12.42 2.43 1.77
N LEU A 96 -12.44 2.45 3.10
CA LEU A 96 -11.32 2.96 3.89
C LEU A 96 -10.31 1.83 4.06
N VAL A 97 -9.14 1.97 3.45
CA VAL A 97 -8.18 0.88 3.37
C VAL A 97 -7.08 1.08 4.40
N THR A 98 -6.72 0.04 5.14
CA THR A 98 -5.53 0.07 6.01
C THR A 98 -4.28 0.38 5.19
N LYS A 99 -3.32 1.08 5.79
CA LYS A 99 -2.05 1.35 5.12
C LYS A 99 -1.40 0.02 4.73
N ASN A 100 -0.90 -0.06 3.50
CA ASN A 100 -0.15 -1.22 3.03
C ASN A 100 1.16 -1.41 3.79
N ASP A 101 1.63 -2.66 3.75
CA ASP A 101 2.95 -3.05 4.23
C ASP A 101 4.04 -2.16 3.63
N LEU A 102 5.02 -1.81 4.46
CA LEU A 102 6.26 -1.20 3.99
C LEU A 102 7.03 -2.19 3.12
N TYR A 103 7.75 -1.68 2.12
CA TYR A 103 8.72 -2.52 1.44
C TYR A 103 9.79 -2.99 2.42
N SER A 104 10.12 -4.28 2.33
CA SER A 104 11.22 -4.84 3.09
C SER A 104 12.53 -4.16 2.70
N ASN A 105 13.46 -4.05 3.65
CA ASN A 105 14.77 -3.45 3.40
C ASN A 105 15.53 -4.19 2.28
N TYR A 106 15.26 -5.48 2.07
CA TYR A 106 15.77 -6.26 0.94
C TYR A 106 15.18 -5.80 -0.41
N GLU A 107 13.85 -5.65 -0.51
CA GLU A 107 13.19 -5.17 -1.74
C GLU A 107 13.72 -3.78 -2.11
N LYS A 108 14.00 -2.95 -1.10
CA LYS A 108 14.58 -1.61 -1.29
C LYS A 108 15.93 -1.59 -1.99
N LEU A 109 16.75 -2.65 -1.90
CA LEU A 109 18.05 -2.71 -2.57
C LEU A 109 17.94 -2.77 -4.10
N PHE A 110 16.80 -3.20 -4.63
CA PHE A 110 16.59 -3.39 -6.06
C PHE A 110 15.82 -2.23 -6.73
N PHE A 111 15.17 -1.35 -5.96
CA PHE A 111 14.43 -0.19 -6.48
C PHE A 111 15.23 0.90 -7.21
N PRO A 112 16.53 1.13 -6.95
CA PRO A 112 17.31 2.14 -7.68
C PRO A 112 17.21 2.05 -9.20
N PHE A 113 17.02 0.84 -9.74
CA PHE A 113 16.89 0.64 -11.17
C PHE A 113 15.68 -0.23 -11.48
N ASP A 114 15.02 0.06 -12.59
CA ASP A 114 13.96 -0.80 -13.11
C ASP A 114 14.54 -2.12 -13.65
N ASN A 115 13.66 -3.10 -13.84
CA ASN A 115 14.08 -4.42 -14.33
C ASN A 115 14.79 -4.34 -15.69
N ALA A 116 14.38 -3.42 -16.57
CA ALA A 116 15.03 -3.23 -17.85
C ALA A 116 16.48 -2.75 -17.69
N THR A 117 16.74 -1.76 -16.83
CA THR A 117 18.11 -1.28 -16.55
C THR A 117 18.98 -2.38 -15.93
N TRP A 118 18.45 -3.18 -15.00
CA TRP A 118 19.17 -4.34 -14.45
C TRP A 118 19.54 -5.36 -15.53
N ILE A 119 18.61 -5.64 -16.46
CA ILE A 119 18.86 -6.53 -17.60
C ILE A 119 19.93 -5.94 -18.51
N TYR A 120 19.84 -4.65 -18.87
CA TYR A 120 20.84 -4.00 -19.71
C TYR A 120 22.22 -3.99 -19.07
N LEU A 121 22.32 -3.65 -17.78
CA LEU A 121 23.58 -3.74 -17.03
C LEU A 121 24.15 -5.16 -17.06
N SER A 122 23.31 -6.16 -16.79
CA SER A 122 23.72 -7.57 -16.81
C SER A 122 24.21 -8.00 -18.19
N ILE A 123 23.54 -7.58 -19.26
CA ILE A 123 23.95 -7.83 -20.65
C ILE A 123 25.28 -7.13 -20.95
N THR A 124 25.46 -5.86 -20.56
CA THR A 124 26.71 -5.12 -20.79
C THR A 124 27.90 -5.78 -20.10
N PHE A 125 27.75 -6.16 -18.82
CA PHE A 125 28.81 -6.91 -18.11
C PHE A 125 29.03 -8.29 -18.72
N GLY A 126 27.96 -9.03 -19.03
CA GLY A 126 28.05 -10.33 -19.67
C GLY A 126 28.79 -10.27 -21.01
N MET A 127 28.44 -9.30 -21.86
CA MET A 127 29.13 -9.04 -23.13
C MET A 127 30.61 -8.70 -22.90
N THR A 128 30.94 -7.93 -21.87
CA THR A 128 32.35 -7.63 -21.52
C THR A 128 33.12 -8.91 -21.20
N PHE A 129 32.57 -9.82 -20.40
CA PHE A 129 33.21 -11.11 -20.11
C PHE A 129 33.31 -12.02 -21.34
N VAL A 130 32.27 -12.04 -22.19
CA VAL A 130 32.29 -12.79 -23.46
C VAL A 130 33.37 -12.24 -24.40
N THR A 131 33.48 -10.91 -24.53
CA THR A 131 34.54 -10.26 -25.30
C THR A 131 35.91 -10.62 -24.74
N ILE A 132 36.10 -10.59 -23.42
CA ILE A 132 37.35 -11.02 -22.78
C ILE A 132 37.67 -12.47 -23.14
N PHE A 133 36.70 -13.37 -23.01
CA PHE A 133 36.85 -14.79 -23.30
C PHE A 133 37.23 -15.06 -24.76
N ILE A 134 36.60 -14.37 -25.71
CA ILE A 134 36.92 -14.48 -27.15
C ILE A 134 38.33 -13.93 -27.41
N LEU A 135 38.67 -12.74 -26.89
CA LEU A 135 39.99 -12.13 -27.05
C LEU A 135 41.11 -12.95 -26.40
N GLN A 136 40.81 -13.72 -25.35
CA GLN A 136 41.76 -14.68 -24.78
C GLN A 136 42.16 -15.79 -25.78
N ARG A 137 41.37 -16.07 -26.81
CA ARG A 137 41.70 -17.01 -27.89
C ARG A 137 42.43 -16.36 -29.07
N CYS A 138 42.48 -15.03 -29.14
CA CYS A 138 43.14 -14.28 -30.21
C CYS A 138 44.67 -14.27 -30.07
N PRO A 139 45.41 -13.96 -31.16
CA PRO A 139 46.85 -13.78 -31.11
C PRO A 139 47.29 -12.63 -30.19
N GLN A 140 48.53 -12.70 -29.71
CA GLN A 140 49.05 -11.83 -28.65
C GLN A 140 49.03 -10.33 -28.99
N TRP A 141 49.20 -9.97 -30.27
CA TRP A 141 49.19 -8.58 -30.70
C TRP A 141 47.82 -7.91 -30.50
N ILE A 142 46.71 -8.62 -30.74
CA ILE A 142 45.34 -8.12 -30.47
C ILE A 142 45.15 -7.91 -28.97
N LYS A 143 45.60 -8.87 -28.15
CA LYS A 143 45.51 -8.77 -26.68
C LYS A 143 46.26 -7.55 -26.14
N ILE A 144 47.44 -7.26 -26.69
CA ILE A 144 48.25 -6.10 -26.29
C ILE A 144 47.52 -4.79 -26.64
N ILE A 145 46.88 -4.71 -27.81
CA ILE A 145 46.14 -3.51 -28.23
C ILE A 145 44.91 -3.26 -27.35
N VAL A 146 44.15 -4.30 -27.00
CA VAL A 146 42.88 -4.16 -26.27
C VAL A 146 43.06 -4.12 -24.75
N PHE A 147 43.85 -5.03 -24.17
CA PHE A 147 44.06 -5.11 -22.73
C PHE A 147 45.30 -4.34 -22.24
N GLY A 148 46.26 -4.09 -23.12
CA GLY A 148 47.55 -3.50 -22.78
C GLY A 148 48.62 -4.55 -22.49
N ALA A 149 49.88 -4.18 -22.75
CA ALA A 149 51.03 -5.03 -22.43
C ALA A 149 51.15 -5.28 -20.92
N GLY A 150 51.22 -6.55 -20.52
CA GLY A 150 51.48 -6.97 -19.13
C GLY A 150 50.25 -7.31 -18.29
N VAL A 151 49.03 -7.10 -18.79
CA VAL A 151 47.80 -7.46 -18.07
C VAL A 151 47.58 -8.97 -18.14
N ARG A 152 47.72 -9.66 -17.00
CA ARG A 152 47.57 -11.13 -16.91
C ARG A 152 46.13 -11.60 -16.67
N SER A 153 45.29 -10.79 -16.03
CA SER A 153 43.92 -11.15 -15.62
C SER A 153 42.94 -10.01 -15.90
N PRO A 154 42.56 -9.79 -17.17
CA PRO A 154 41.59 -8.74 -17.52
C PRO A 154 40.24 -8.92 -16.85
N GLU A 155 39.81 -10.16 -16.59
CA GLU A 155 38.58 -10.47 -15.85
C GLU A 155 38.58 -9.93 -14.41
N TYR A 156 39.70 -10.07 -13.71
CA TYR A 156 39.86 -9.53 -12.35
C TYR A 156 39.85 -8.01 -12.35
N ASN A 157 40.43 -7.41 -13.39
CA ASN A 157 40.43 -5.96 -13.57
C ASN A 157 39.02 -5.40 -13.73
N VAL A 158 38.16 -6.07 -14.52
CA VAL A 158 36.74 -5.67 -14.67
C VAL A 158 36.02 -5.72 -13.33
N ILE A 159 36.18 -6.80 -12.57
CA ILE A 159 35.57 -6.95 -11.25
C ILE A 159 36.07 -5.86 -10.30
N CYS A 160 37.38 -5.58 -10.28
CA CYS A 160 37.96 -4.53 -9.45
C CYS A 160 37.32 -3.17 -9.76
N ILE A 161 37.18 -2.81 -11.04
CA ILE A 161 36.62 -1.53 -11.45
C ILE A 161 35.15 -1.42 -11.06
N LEU A 162 34.38 -2.50 -11.24
CA LEU A 162 32.97 -2.55 -10.86
C LEU A 162 32.78 -2.21 -9.37
N PHE A 163 33.62 -2.77 -8.50
CA PHE A 163 33.60 -2.48 -7.06
C PHE A 163 34.34 -1.18 -6.68
N GLY A 164 34.99 -0.51 -7.63
CA GLY A 164 35.71 0.74 -7.40
C GLY A 164 37.13 0.61 -6.88
N PHE A 165 37.73 -0.57 -6.93
CA PHE A 165 39.11 -0.77 -6.56
C PHE A 165 40.06 -0.18 -7.61
N SER A 166 41.16 0.40 -7.14
CA SER A 166 42.22 0.90 -8.01
C SER A 166 42.92 -0.26 -8.73
N GLN A 167 43.20 -0.06 -10.01
CA GLN A 167 43.96 -0.99 -10.84
C GLN A 167 45.44 -0.94 -10.46
N ARG A 168 46.06 -2.09 -10.19
CA ARG A 168 47.50 -2.15 -9.90
C ARG A 168 48.36 -1.87 -11.14
N GLN A 169 47.85 -2.15 -12.33
CA GLN A 169 48.56 -1.96 -13.60
C GLN A 169 47.66 -1.24 -14.60
N VAL A 170 48.11 -0.08 -15.05
CA VAL A 170 47.43 0.70 -16.08
C VAL A 170 48.01 0.31 -17.45
N PRO A 171 47.17 0.06 -18.46
CA PRO A 171 47.66 -0.26 -19.80
C PRO A 171 48.52 0.88 -20.35
N ARG A 172 49.54 0.54 -21.15
CA ARG A 172 50.45 1.52 -21.78
C ARG A 172 49.90 2.06 -23.10
N GLU A 173 49.16 1.23 -23.82
CA GLU A 173 48.64 1.57 -25.15
C GLU A 173 47.49 2.58 -25.08
N ASN A 174 47.46 3.51 -26.03
CA ASN A 174 46.45 4.58 -26.07
C ASN A 174 45.02 4.03 -26.18
N PHE A 175 44.79 3.02 -27.03
CA PHE A 175 43.46 2.43 -27.20
C PHE A 175 42.96 1.74 -25.91
N SER A 176 43.79 0.89 -25.30
CA SER A 176 43.47 0.23 -24.03
C SER A 176 43.17 1.25 -22.92
N ARG A 177 43.92 2.36 -22.85
CA ARG A 177 43.69 3.43 -21.87
C ARG A 177 42.34 4.11 -22.07
N ILE A 178 41.99 4.44 -23.31
CA ILE A 178 40.70 5.07 -23.62
C ILE A 178 39.56 4.11 -23.27
N LEU A 179 39.67 2.84 -23.65
CA LEU A 179 38.68 1.82 -23.32
C LEU A 179 38.51 1.66 -21.80
N LEU A 180 39.63 1.57 -21.07
CA LEU A 180 39.62 1.50 -19.61
C LEU A 180 38.96 2.72 -18.99
N LEU A 181 39.29 3.93 -19.47
CA LEU A 181 38.73 5.17 -18.95
C LEU A 181 37.22 5.25 -19.19
N LEU A 182 36.75 4.88 -20.38
CA LEU A 182 35.32 4.82 -20.70
C LEU A 182 34.60 3.81 -19.79
N PHE A 183 35.20 2.64 -19.55
CA PHE A 183 34.62 1.61 -18.70
C PHE A 183 34.58 2.03 -17.22
N VAL A 184 35.66 2.67 -16.72
CA VAL A 184 35.71 3.23 -15.36
C VAL A 184 34.65 4.33 -15.21
N TRP A 185 34.52 5.22 -16.20
CA TRP A 185 33.54 6.30 -16.17
C TRP A 185 32.11 5.76 -16.18
N PHE A 186 31.82 4.76 -17.02
CA PHE A 186 30.55 4.04 -17.03
C PHE A 186 30.23 3.44 -15.64
N CYS A 187 31.14 2.67 -15.05
CA CYS A 187 30.92 2.06 -13.74
C CYS A 187 30.74 3.12 -12.64
N LEU A 188 31.51 4.21 -12.70
CA LEU A 188 31.42 5.32 -11.75
C LEU A 188 30.05 5.99 -11.80
N MET A 189 29.52 6.28 -13.00
CA MET A 189 28.20 6.89 -13.14
C MET A 189 27.11 6.00 -12.55
N PHE A 190 27.06 4.72 -12.94
CA PHE A 190 26.03 3.81 -12.43
C PHE A 190 26.12 3.60 -10.92
N ARG A 191 27.32 3.48 -10.37
CA ARG A 191 27.52 3.36 -8.93
C ARG A 191 27.03 4.60 -8.18
N ASN A 192 27.36 5.80 -8.66
CA ASN A 192 26.94 7.04 -8.00
C ASN A 192 25.42 7.21 -8.07
N CYS A 193 24.80 6.92 -9.21
CA CYS A 193 23.34 6.93 -9.34
C CYS A 193 22.68 5.93 -8.39
N TYR A 194 23.18 4.70 -8.35
CA TYR A 194 22.69 3.66 -7.46
C TYR A 194 22.81 4.09 -5.98
N GLN A 195 23.98 4.59 -5.57
CA GLN A 195 24.24 5.04 -4.20
C GLN A 195 23.37 6.22 -3.78
N SER A 196 23.10 7.16 -4.68
CA SER A 196 22.20 8.29 -4.38
C SER A 196 20.76 7.80 -4.17
N MET A 197 20.23 7.01 -5.11
CA MET A 197 18.84 6.57 -5.05
C MET A 197 18.59 5.61 -3.89
N ILE A 198 19.52 4.69 -3.61
CA ILE A 198 19.35 3.75 -2.51
C ILE A 198 19.34 4.47 -1.15
N PHE A 199 20.13 5.53 -0.99
CA PHE A 199 20.08 6.34 0.23
C PHE A 199 18.70 6.98 0.43
N ASP A 200 18.15 7.57 -0.62
CA ASP A 200 16.80 8.15 -0.58
C ASP A 200 15.74 7.09 -0.30
N PHE A 201 15.82 5.92 -0.93
CA PHE A 201 14.88 4.81 -0.73
C PHE A 201 14.96 4.17 0.66
N MET A 202 16.14 4.15 1.28
CA MET A 202 16.33 3.60 2.61
C MET A 202 15.90 4.59 3.70
N THR A 203 15.99 5.90 3.44
CA THR A 203 15.54 6.96 4.36
C THR A 203 14.05 7.28 4.24
N THR A 204 13.42 6.90 3.13
CA THR A 204 11.99 7.10 2.87
C THR A 204 11.19 5.85 3.25
N ASP A 205 10.05 6.03 3.91
CA ASP A 205 9.11 4.96 4.24
C ASP A 205 8.24 4.60 3.02
N MET A 206 8.87 3.92 2.05
CA MET A 206 8.15 3.45 0.87
C MET A 206 7.16 2.34 1.22
N ARG A 207 5.88 2.59 0.94
CA ARG A 207 4.79 1.65 1.09
C ARG A 207 4.45 0.97 -0.23
N LYS A 208 3.94 -0.25 -0.15
CA LYS A 208 3.40 -0.96 -1.33
C LYS A 208 2.19 -0.20 -1.89
N PRO A 209 1.96 -0.23 -3.22
CA PRO A 209 0.88 0.53 -3.87
C PRO A 209 -0.48 0.12 -3.31
N MET A 210 -1.26 1.11 -2.84
CA MET A 210 -2.59 0.88 -2.30
C MET A 210 -3.53 0.32 -3.39
N PRO A 211 -4.50 -0.55 -3.01
CA PRO A 211 -5.48 -1.05 -3.94
C PRO A 211 -6.30 0.12 -4.51
N GLN A 212 -6.45 0.15 -5.83
CA GLN A 212 -7.21 1.19 -6.54
C GLN A 212 -8.60 0.72 -6.96
N SER A 213 -8.88 -0.57 -6.80
CA SER A 213 -10.16 -1.16 -7.18
C SER A 213 -10.57 -2.25 -6.20
N LEU A 214 -11.86 -2.61 -6.25
CA LEU A 214 -12.39 -3.76 -5.52
C LEU A 214 -11.72 -5.08 -5.95
N GLU A 215 -11.31 -5.19 -7.21
CA GLU A 215 -10.59 -6.37 -7.71
C GLU A 215 -9.18 -6.45 -7.08
N ASP A 216 -8.51 -5.31 -6.92
CA ASP A 216 -7.22 -5.25 -6.23
C ASP A 216 -7.35 -5.61 -4.75
N LEU A 217 -8.44 -5.19 -4.08
CA LEU A 217 -8.72 -5.59 -2.71
C LEU A 217 -8.80 -7.11 -2.57
N HIS A 218 -9.46 -7.79 -3.52
CA HIS A 218 -9.50 -9.24 -3.55
C HIS A 218 -8.12 -9.85 -3.81
N LYS A 219 -7.41 -9.41 -4.85
CA LYS A 219 -6.06 -9.91 -5.21
C LYS A 219 -5.03 -9.73 -4.08
N MET A 220 -5.15 -8.66 -3.31
CA MET A 220 -4.26 -8.35 -2.19
C MET A 220 -4.70 -9.00 -0.86
N ASN A 221 -5.75 -9.83 -0.87
CA ASN A 221 -6.31 -10.54 0.28
C ASN A 221 -6.80 -9.62 1.41
N TYR A 222 -7.48 -8.53 1.05
CA TYR A 222 -8.14 -7.67 2.03
C TYR A 222 -9.43 -8.29 2.55
N THR A 223 -9.67 -8.13 3.85
CA THR A 223 -10.96 -8.42 4.47
C THR A 223 -11.80 -7.16 4.48
N VAL A 224 -12.97 -7.21 3.85
CA VAL A 224 -13.92 -6.11 3.82
C VAL A 224 -14.75 -6.14 5.10
N ILE A 225 -14.67 -5.09 5.89
CA ILE A 225 -15.47 -4.90 7.09
C ILE A 225 -16.66 -4.01 6.73
N ASN A 226 -17.85 -4.44 7.11
CA ASN A 226 -19.07 -3.66 6.98
C ASN A 226 -19.77 -3.60 8.34
N PHE A 227 -20.61 -2.58 8.52
CA PHE A 227 -21.38 -2.35 9.74
C PHE A 227 -22.89 -2.50 9.51
N ASP A 228 -23.36 -2.22 8.30
CA ASP A 228 -24.78 -2.23 7.99
C ASP A 228 -25.20 -3.55 7.32
N LYS A 229 -26.26 -4.18 7.86
CA LYS A 229 -26.82 -5.43 7.34
C LYS A 229 -27.46 -5.27 5.96
N GLU A 230 -28.06 -4.12 5.67
CA GLU A 230 -28.62 -3.84 4.35
C GLU A 230 -27.50 -3.67 3.32
N SER A 231 -26.52 -2.82 3.64
CA SER A 231 -25.28 -2.70 2.87
C SER A 231 -24.59 -4.05 2.69
N TYR A 232 -24.59 -4.92 3.71
CA TYR A 232 -23.99 -6.25 3.63
C TYR A 232 -24.72 -7.12 2.61
N THR A 233 -26.05 -7.14 2.66
CA THR A 233 -26.86 -7.94 1.73
C THR A 233 -26.65 -7.47 0.29
N TYR A 234 -26.55 -6.16 0.08
CA TYR A 234 -26.30 -5.60 -1.24
C TYR A 234 -24.88 -5.91 -1.72
N ILE A 235 -23.84 -5.61 -0.92
CA ILE A 235 -22.45 -5.95 -1.22
C ILE A 235 -22.37 -7.43 -1.57
N HIS A 236 -22.92 -8.29 -0.71
CA HIS A 236 -22.92 -9.73 -0.92
C HIS A 236 -23.66 -10.12 -2.20
N SER A 237 -24.79 -9.50 -2.56
CA SER A 237 -25.47 -9.78 -3.84
C SER A 237 -24.69 -9.34 -5.09
N VAL A 238 -24.02 -8.19 -5.03
CA VAL A 238 -23.20 -7.67 -6.13
C VAL A 238 -21.91 -8.50 -6.25
N LEU A 239 -21.35 -8.89 -5.11
CA LEU A 239 -20.15 -9.69 -4.99
C LEU A 239 -20.39 -11.16 -5.35
N ILE A 240 -21.53 -11.79 -5.03
CA ILE A 240 -21.83 -13.18 -5.44
C ILE A 240 -21.78 -13.34 -6.96
N ASN A 241 -22.23 -12.32 -7.71
CA ASN A 241 -22.19 -12.37 -9.17
C ASN A 241 -20.75 -12.29 -9.73
N ARG A 242 -19.77 -11.87 -8.93
CA ARG A 242 -18.35 -11.88 -9.26
C ARG A 242 -17.69 -13.03 -8.49
N ARG A 243 -17.24 -14.07 -9.20
CA ARG A 243 -16.63 -15.30 -8.61
C ARG A 243 -15.40 -15.04 -7.68
N GLU A 244 -14.93 -13.80 -7.61
CA GLU A 244 -13.72 -13.35 -6.90
C GLU A 244 -14.09 -12.23 -5.91
N SER A 245 -14.90 -12.55 -4.90
CA SER A 245 -15.31 -11.58 -3.89
C SER A 245 -14.40 -11.63 -2.65
N PRO A 246 -13.98 -10.47 -2.11
CA PRO A 246 -13.22 -10.44 -0.86
C PRO A 246 -14.09 -10.95 0.30
N GLN A 247 -13.43 -11.46 1.35
CA GLN A 247 -14.14 -11.89 2.55
C GLN A 247 -14.83 -10.70 3.21
N VAL A 248 -16.15 -10.77 3.38
CA VAL A 248 -16.94 -9.70 4.00
C VAL A 248 -17.34 -10.09 5.42
N ILE A 249 -16.96 -9.28 6.40
CA ILE A 249 -17.34 -9.45 7.81
C ILE A 249 -18.28 -8.32 8.20
N ASN A 250 -19.42 -8.65 8.80
CA ASN A 250 -20.34 -7.67 9.36
C ASN A 250 -20.10 -7.53 10.86
N LEU A 251 -19.72 -6.34 11.32
CA LEU A 251 -19.42 -6.04 12.72
C LEU A 251 -20.48 -5.14 13.33
N LYS A 252 -20.68 -5.22 14.65
CA LYS A 252 -21.47 -4.24 15.39
C LYS A 252 -20.66 -2.95 15.53
N TRP A 253 -21.32 -1.85 15.88
CA TRP A 253 -20.69 -0.52 15.90
C TRP A 253 -19.50 -0.46 16.85
N ASN A 254 -19.65 -0.98 18.07
CA ASN A 254 -18.56 -0.97 19.05
C ASN A 254 -17.34 -1.75 18.54
N ASP A 255 -17.60 -2.90 17.92
CA ASP A 255 -16.55 -3.76 17.35
C ASP A 255 -15.91 -3.08 16.12
N LEU A 256 -16.69 -2.42 15.28
CA LEU A 256 -16.22 -1.60 14.15
C LEU A 256 -15.28 -0.50 14.65
N LEU A 257 -15.68 0.26 15.67
CA LEU A 257 -14.90 1.37 16.19
C LEU A 257 -13.57 0.88 16.80
N MET A 258 -13.61 -0.20 17.59
CA MET A 258 -12.39 -0.83 18.11
C MET A 258 -11.48 -1.33 16.98
N THR A 259 -12.06 -2.02 15.99
CA THR A 259 -11.30 -2.55 14.85
C THR A 259 -10.70 -1.42 14.00
N TYR A 260 -11.43 -0.33 13.80
CA TYR A 260 -10.94 0.85 13.08
C TYR A 260 -9.82 1.56 13.86
N GLN A 261 -9.95 1.69 15.17
CA GLN A 261 -8.88 2.22 16.02
C GLN A 261 -7.61 1.37 15.91
N ASP A 262 -7.75 0.05 15.96
CA ASP A 262 -6.62 -0.87 15.80
C ASP A 262 -6.01 -0.78 14.39
N ALA A 263 -6.85 -0.69 13.36
CA ALA A 263 -6.44 -0.56 11.95
C ALA A 263 -5.67 0.74 11.64
N VAL A 264 -5.99 1.82 12.35
CA VAL A 264 -5.32 3.11 12.21
C VAL A 264 -3.96 3.14 12.94
N ASN A 265 -3.77 2.28 13.94
CA ASN A 265 -2.50 2.15 14.64
C ASN A 265 -1.47 1.49 13.71
N GLU A 266 -0.29 2.13 13.55
CA GLU A 266 0.73 1.75 12.55
C GLU A 266 1.34 0.35 12.76
N ASN A 267 1.08 -0.28 13.91
CA ASN A 267 1.53 -1.63 14.22
C ASN A 267 0.55 -2.73 13.76
N SER A 268 -0.60 -2.37 13.18
CA SER A 268 -1.54 -3.34 12.66
C SER A 268 -1.12 -3.79 11.25
N ASN A 269 -0.66 -5.04 11.15
CA ASN A 269 -0.39 -5.70 9.86
C ASN A 269 -1.67 -6.31 9.24
N GLN A 270 -2.86 -5.90 9.72
CA GLN A 270 -4.12 -6.44 9.22
C GLN A 270 -4.51 -5.71 7.93
N LYS A 271 -4.79 -6.48 6.88
CA LYS A 271 -5.28 -5.96 5.59
C LYS A 271 -6.79 -5.84 5.63
N LEU A 272 -7.26 -4.69 6.11
CA LEU A 272 -8.68 -4.41 6.30
C LEU A 272 -9.15 -3.31 5.36
N ALA A 273 -10.36 -3.45 4.85
CA ALA A 273 -11.03 -2.43 4.07
C ALA A 273 -12.43 -2.18 4.66
N PHE A 274 -12.66 -0.99 5.21
CA PHE A 274 -13.96 -0.65 5.79
C PHE A 274 -14.87 -0.09 4.70
N PHE A 275 -15.96 -0.79 4.40
CA PHE A 275 -16.98 -0.29 3.49
C PHE A 275 -17.97 0.57 4.26
N VAL A 276 -17.92 1.88 4.04
CA VAL A 276 -18.68 2.86 4.82
C VAL A 276 -19.18 3.97 3.90
N ASP A 277 -20.30 4.59 4.27
CA ASP A 277 -20.73 5.83 3.62
C ASP A 277 -19.93 7.03 4.13
N GLU A 278 -20.07 8.15 3.42
CA GLU A 278 -19.46 9.44 3.77
C GLU A 278 -19.68 9.86 5.23
N GLY A 279 -20.89 9.65 5.76
CA GLY A 279 -21.25 10.07 7.12
C GLY A 279 -20.53 9.24 8.18
N ILE A 280 -20.49 7.91 7.99
CA ILE A 280 -19.74 7.00 8.88
C ILE A 280 -18.25 7.28 8.79
N HIS A 281 -17.70 7.50 7.59
CA HIS A 281 -16.29 7.86 7.41
C HIS A 281 -15.91 9.12 8.21
N ALA A 282 -16.74 10.16 8.13
CA ALA A 282 -16.53 11.39 8.87
C ALA A 282 -16.54 11.17 10.41
N ILE A 283 -17.44 10.32 10.90
CA ILE A 283 -17.52 9.96 12.33
C ILE A 283 -16.27 9.19 12.79
N LEU A 284 -15.80 8.23 11.99
CA LEU A 284 -14.62 7.42 12.30
C LEU A 284 -13.37 8.30 12.37
N ASN A 285 -13.16 9.17 11.37
CA ASN A 285 -12.05 10.12 11.34
C ASN A 285 -12.07 11.06 12.55
N PHE A 286 -13.24 11.61 12.88
CA PHE A 286 -13.39 12.48 14.04
C PHE A 286 -13.09 11.75 15.36
N SER A 287 -13.57 10.51 15.49
CA SER A 287 -13.43 9.72 16.73
C SER A 287 -12.00 9.30 17.00
N VAL A 288 -11.23 8.97 15.96
CA VAL A 288 -9.85 8.48 16.08
C VAL A 288 -8.80 9.59 15.86
N LYS A 289 -9.22 10.77 15.37
CA LYS A 289 -8.34 11.90 15.02
C LYS A 289 -7.24 11.56 14.02
N LYS A 290 -7.48 10.54 13.21
CA LYS A 290 -6.61 10.02 12.15
C LYS A 290 -7.49 9.42 11.08
N SER A 291 -7.12 9.61 9.82
CA SER A 291 -7.87 9.09 8.68
C SER A 291 -7.13 7.97 7.97
N LEU A 292 -7.88 6.97 7.55
CA LEU A 292 -7.43 6.00 6.56
C LEU A 292 -7.64 6.57 5.15
N PRO A 293 -6.79 6.20 4.18
CA PRO A 293 -7.00 6.54 2.79
C PRO A 293 -8.35 5.97 2.31
N ALA A 294 -9.16 6.84 1.72
CA ALA A 294 -10.46 6.49 1.17
C ALA A 294 -10.32 6.16 -0.32
N LEU A 295 -10.80 4.98 -0.70
CA LEU A 295 -10.99 4.57 -2.08
C LEU A 295 -12.46 4.73 -2.43
N HIS A 296 -12.76 5.52 -3.47
CA HIS A 296 -14.13 5.71 -3.92
C HIS A 296 -14.69 4.39 -4.46
N SER A 297 -15.94 4.06 -4.10
CA SER A 297 -16.61 2.92 -4.68
C SER A 297 -17.58 3.39 -5.76
N ASP A 298 -17.30 3.06 -7.02
CA ASP A 298 -18.21 3.33 -8.15
C ASP A 298 -19.45 2.42 -8.14
N ILE A 299 -19.65 1.66 -7.06
CA ILE A 299 -20.59 0.54 -7.01
C ILE A 299 -21.95 1.01 -6.51
N ILE A 300 -21.99 2.00 -5.62
CA ILE A 300 -23.20 2.41 -4.92
C ILE A 300 -23.21 3.90 -4.62
N THR A 301 -24.24 4.57 -5.14
CA THR A 301 -24.68 5.86 -4.63
C THR A 301 -25.92 5.66 -3.78
N LYS A 302 -25.83 6.02 -2.51
CA LYS A 302 -26.91 5.99 -1.53
C LYS A 302 -27.77 7.23 -1.70
N HIS A 303 -29.08 7.07 -1.73
CA HIS A 303 -29.99 8.22 -1.68
C HIS A 303 -30.64 8.30 -0.30
N GLU A 304 -30.67 9.49 0.27
CA GLU A 304 -31.23 9.73 1.58
C GLU A 304 -32.60 10.42 1.48
N PHE A 305 -33.53 9.90 2.27
CA PHE A 305 -34.94 10.27 2.24
C PHE A 305 -35.45 10.56 3.64
N ILE A 306 -36.54 11.32 3.73
CA ILE A 306 -37.34 11.40 4.96
C ILE A 306 -38.44 10.34 4.83
N ILE A 307 -38.49 9.43 5.80
CA ILE A 307 -39.47 8.34 5.88
C ILE A 307 -40.64 8.79 6.73
N ILE A 308 -41.84 8.55 6.24
CA ILE A 308 -43.07 9.07 6.79
C ILE A 308 -44.10 7.93 6.86
N PRO A 309 -44.92 7.85 7.93
CA PRO A 309 -46.01 6.88 8.02
C PRO A 309 -46.97 6.97 6.83
N PRO A 310 -47.62 5.86 6.46
CA PRO A 310 -48.65 5.89 5.42
C PRO A 310 -49.77 6.87 5.80
N ASN A 311 -50.29 7.59 4.80
CA ASN A 311 -51.35 8.61 4.93
C ASN A 311 -51.00 9.88 5.73
N PHE A 312 -49.72 10.21 5.92
CA PHE A 312 -49.34 11.47 6.56
C PHE A 312 -49.81 12.70 5.78
N ILE A 313 -50.58 13.56 6.46
CA ILE A 313 -51.30 14.70 5.85
C ILE A 313 -50.36 15.69 5.18
N LEU A 314 -49.19 15.95 5.78
CA LEU A 314 -48.23 16.92 5.27
C LEU A 314 -47.25 16.34 4.24
N HIS A 315 -47.41 15.08 3.81
CA HIS A 315 -46.45 14.40 2.92
C HIS A 315 -46.17 15.18 1.64
N LYS A 316 -47.21 15.66 0.95
CA LYS A 316 -47.06 16.43 -0.30
C LYS A 316 -46.33 17.75 -0.07
N SER A 317 -46.72 18.49 0.96
CA SER A 317 -46.12 19.79 1.28
C SER A 317 -44.67 19.65 1.74
N LEU A 318 -44.39 18.65 2.59
CA LEU A 318 -43.04 18.33 3.04
C LEU A 318 -42.15 17.93 1.87
N THR A 319 -42.64 17.04 0.99
CA THR A 319 -41.91 16.62 -0.21
C THR A 319 -41.57 17.81 -1.11
N PHE A 320 -42.52 18.74 -1.31
CA PHE A 320 -42.32 19.96 -2.10
C PHE A 320 -41.20 20.85 -1.53
N PHE A 321 -41.15 21.04 -0.21
CA PHE A 321 -40.10 21.85 0.42
C PHE A 321 -38.73 21.18 0.35
N ILE A 322 -38.67 19.87 0.59
CA ILE A 322 -37.41 19.11 0.49
C ILE A 322 -36.85 19.15 -0.94
N GLU A 323 -37.70 18.98 -1.94
CA GLU A 323 -37.31 19.11 -3.35
C GLU A 323 -36.78 20.52 -3.65
N ARG A 324 -37.44 21.57 -3.14
CA ARG A 324 -36.96 22.96 -3.29
C ARG A 324 -35.62 23.21 -2.60
N PHE A 325 -35.37 22.64 -1.43
CA PHE A 325 -34.07 22.78 -0.77
C PHE A 325 -32.95 22.11 -1.57
N TYR A 326 -33.25 20.97 -2.20
CA TYR A 326 -32.32 20.30 -3.09
C TYR A 326 -32.05 21.13 -4.35
N GLU A 327 -33.10 21.59 -5.04
CA GLU A 327 -33.00 22.39 -6.27
C GLU A 327 -32.27 23.72 -6.07
N THR A 328 -32.42 24.34 -4.90
CA THR A 328 -31.76 25.61 -4.57
C THR A 328 -30.32 25.45 -4.06
N GLY A 329 -29.86 24.21 -3.84
CA GLY A 329 -28.53 23.92 -3.30
C GLY A 329 -28.38 24.19 -1.80
N ILE A 330 -29.48 24.43 -1.08
CA ILE A 330 -29.47 24.62 0.39
C ILE A 330 -28.96 23.35 1.07
N THR A 331 -29.34 22.17 0.57
CA THR A 331 -28.84 20.88 1.07
C THR A 331 -27.32 20.77 0.94
N ASN A 332 -26.77 21.15 -0.22
CA ASN A 332 -25.32 21.13 -0.46
C ASN A 332 -24.58 22.10 0.48
N HIS A 333 -25.10 23.31 0.68
CA HIS A 333 -24.51 24.28 1.60
C HIS A 333 -24.36 23.73 3.02
N PHE A 334 -25.40 23.08 3.54
CA PHE A 334 -25.36 22.48 4.88
C PHE A 334 -24.50 21.21 4.94
N VAL A 335 -24.43 20.43 3.86
CA VAL A 335 -23.49 19.30 3.75
C VAL A 335 -22.05 19.80 3.81
N ASP A 336 -21.71 20.85 3.05
CA ASP A 336 -20.38 21.46 3.04
C ASP A 336 -20.03 22.05 4.41
N TYR A 337 -21.01 22.68 5.07
CA TYR A 337 -20.83 23.21 6.43
C TYR A 337 -20.56 22.09 7.46
N GLY A 338 -21.34 21.00 7.40
CA GLY A 338 -21.15 19.85 8.29
C GLY A 338 -19.87 19.08 7.98
N SER A 339 -19.52 18.93 6.69
CA SER A 339 -18.30 18.26 6.26
C SER A 339 -17.07 19.07 6.69
N TRP A 340 -17.07 20.40 6.58
CA TRP A 340 -15.99 21.25 7.08
C TRP A 340 -15.72 21.06 8.59
N PHE A 341 -16.78 20.90 9.39
CA PHE A 341 -16.66 20.63 10.83
C PHE A 341 -16.06 19.25 11.14
N LEU A 342 -16.36 18.24 10.31
CA LEU A 342 -15.93 16.86 10.52
C LEU A 342 -14.59 16.52 9.84
N HIS A 343 -14.29 17.20 8.73
CA HIS A 343 -13.09 17.06 7.92
C HIS A 343 -12.05 18.12 8.23
N ARG A 344 -12.12 18.79 9.40
CA ARG A 344 -11.04 19.68 9.82
C ARG A 344 -9.74 18.89 9.63
N PRO A 345 -8.88 19.27 8.67
CA PRO A 345 -7.72 18.46 8.35
C PRO A 345 -6.92 18.39 9.64
N PHE A 346 -6.84 17.21 10.23
CA PHE A 346 -5.72 16.94 11.10
C PHE A 346 -4.56 16.95 10.12
N ASP A 347 -3.84 18.07 10.09
CA ASP A 347 -2.73 18.32 9.19
C ASP A 347 -1.82 17.09 9.17
N ASN A 348 -2.05 16.21 8.21
CA ASN A 348 -1.11 15.17 7.83
C ASN A 348 -0.07 15.82 6.89
N GLU A 349 0.23 17.11 7.08
CA GLU A 349 1.51 17.71 6.72
C GLU A 349 2.58 17.19 7.70
N SER A 350 2.76 15.87 7.75
CA SER A 350 4.10 15.38 7.97
C SER A 350 4.68 15.21 6.58
N GLU A 351 5.52 16.15 6.15
CA GLU A 351 6.72 15.74 5.44
C GLU A 351 7.22 14.51 6.20
N ASP A 352 7.06 13.31 5.63
CA ASP A 352 7.41 12.07 6.33
C ASP A 352 8.84 12.27 6.85
N PRO A 353 9.04 12.37 8.18
CA PRO A 353 10.30 12.83 8.71
C PRO A 353 11.35 11.84 8.25
N LYS A 354 12.33 12.33 7.47
CA LYS A 354 13.39 11.48 6.92
C LYS A 354 13.95 10.62 8.05
N ARG A 355 13.69 9.32 7.96
CA ARG A 355 13.96 8.41 9.06
C ARG A 355 15.47 8.26 9.20
N ILE A 356 15.95 8.30 10.45
CA ILE A 356 17.35 8.00 10.74
C ILE A 356 17.59 6.52 10.42
N LEU A 357 18.58 6.25 9.57
CA LEU A 357 19.01 4.90 9.21
C LEU A 357 19.39 4.09 10.44
N SER A 358 18.70 2.97 10.64
CA SER A 358 18.99 2.01 11.71
C SER A 358 19.91 0.90 11.22
N LEU A 359 20.61 0.22 12.13
CA LEU A 359 21.33 -1.02 11.83
C LEU A 359 20.43 -2.11 11.22
N LYS A 360 19.14 -2.11 11.58
CA LYS A 360 18.14 -3.00 10.97
C LYS A 360 17.96 -2.75 9.47
N ASP A 361 18.18 -1.52 9.03
CA ASP A 361 18.07 -1.15 7.62
C ASP A 361 19.28 -1.67 6.83
N LEU A 362 20.44 -1.82 7.48
CA LEU A 362 21.67 -2.34 6.88
C LEU A 362 21.83 -3.87 7.01
N GLU A 363 20.90 -4.57 7.68
CA GLU A 363 20.98 -6.02 7.96
C GLU A 363 21.29 -6.84 6.70
N TYR A 364 20.58 -6.57 5.61
CA TYR A 364 20.75 -7.30 4.35
C TYR A 364 22.09 -7.04 3.67
N GLY A 365 22.68 -5.86 3.87
CA GLY A 365 24.05 -5.58 3.43
C GLY A 365 25.05 -6.54 4.08
N PHE A 366 24.88 -6.83 5.38
CA PHE A 366 25.70 -7.82 6.08
C PHE A 366 25.44 -9.25 5.61
N VAL A 367 24.17 -9.62 5.32
CA VAL A 367 23.84 -10.94 4.78
C VAL A 367 24.50 -11.18 3.43
N ILE A 368 24.43 -10.21 2.51
CA ILE A 368 25.08 -10.28 1.19
C ILE A 368 26.60 -10.43 1.36
N TRP A 369 27.19 -9.66 2.27
CA TRP A 369 28.62 -9.74 2.57
C TRP A 369 29.03 -11.13 3.11
N LEU A 370 28.27 -11.68 4.06
CA LEU A 370 28.51 -13.02 4.60
C LEU A 370 28.42 -14.10 3.52
N ILE A 371 27.40 -14.04 2.65
CA ILE A 371 27.27 -14.94 1.50
C ILE A 371 28.48 -14.83 0.58
N ALA A 372 28.93 -13.61 0.27
CA ALA A 372 30.10 -13.39 -0.57
C ALA A 372 31.39 -13.94 0.07
N CYS A 373 31.60 -13.74 1.37
CA CYS A 373 32.71 -14.32 2.12
C CYS A 373 32.68 -15.85 2.09
N PHE A 374 31.51 -16.45 2.27
CA PHE A 374 31.33 -17.90 2.21
C PHE A 374 31.65 -18.46 0.82
N VAL A 375 31.14 -17.85 -0.25
CA VAL A 375 31.44 -18.23 -1.63
C VAL A 375 32.94 -18.07 -1.92
N SER A 376 33.55 -16.96 -1.49
CA SER A 376 34.99 -16.73 -1.63
C SER A 376 35.81 -17.82 -0.91
N ALA A 377 35.41 -18.22 0.30
CA ALA A 377 36.06 -19.30 1.04
C ALA A 377 35.94 -20.64 0.30
N ILE A 378 34.79 -20.97 -0.29
CA ILE A 378 34.63 -22.18 -1.11
C ILE A 378 35.57 -22.15 -2.32
N VAL A 379 35.63 -21.03 -3.05
CA VAL A 379 36.52 -20.88 -4.20
C VAL A 379 37.98 -21.03 -3.79
N PHE A 380 38.36 -20.44 -2.66
CA PHE A 380 39.71 -20.55 -2.10
C PHE A 380 40.06 -22.00 -1.73
N LEU A 381 39.17 -22.71 -1.03
CA LEU A 381 39.36 -24.12 -0.69
C LEU A 381 39.47 -25.00 -1.95
N TRP A 382 38.69 -24.69 -2.99
CA TRP A 382 38.77 -25.37 -4.27
C TRP A 382 40.11 -25.12 -4.98
N GLU A 383 40.59 -23.88 -4.97
CA GLU A 383 41.89 -23.52 -5.56
C GLU A 383 43.05 -24.20 -4.84
N ILE A 384 43.01 -24.28 -3.50
CA ILE A 384 44.00 -25.02 -2.71
C ILE A 384 44.04 -26.47 -3.14
N LYS A 385 42.88 -27.16 -3.22
CA LYS A 385 42.83 -28.56 -3.64
C LYS A 385 43.42 -28.75 -5.05
N LYS A 386 43.11 -27.83 -5.97
CA LYS A 386 43.63 -27.88 -7.35
C LYS A 386 45.16 -27.70 -7.39
N LYS A 387 45.71 -26.72 -6.67
CA LYS A 387 47.16 -26.48 -6.59
C LYS A 387 47.91 -27.63 -5.92
N VAL A 388 47.35 -28.21 -4.86
CA VAL A 388 47.91 -29.39 -4.20
C VAL A 388 47.92 -30.57 -5.16
N CYS A 389 46.80 -30.85 -5.83
CA CYS A 389 46.69 -31.96 -6.81
C CYS A 389 47.69 -31.81 -7.97
N GLN A 390 47.87 -30.59 -8.49
CA GLN A 390 48.81 -30.29 -9.56
C GLN A 390 50.28 -30.43 -9.13
N LYS A 391 50.63 -30.04 -7.89
CA LYS A 391 51.96 -30.28 -7.31
C LYS A 391 52.25 -31.76 -7.08
N THR A 392 51.31 -32.54 -6.53
CA THR A 392 51.48 -33.99 -6.37
C THR A 392 51.65 -34.69 -7.70
N PHE A 393 50.90 -34.29 -8.74
CA PHE A 393 51.05 -34.86 -10.08
C PHE A 393 52.43 -34.55 -10.70
N GLN A 394 52.95 -33.33 -10.52
CA GLN A 394 54.31 -32.98 -10.97
C GLN A 394 55.40 -33.78 -10.22
N ILE A 395 55.23 -34.01 -8.91
CA ILE A 395 56.18 -34.81 -8.11
C ILE A 395 56.14 -36.28 -8.54
N ILE A 396 54.96 -36.86 -8.76
CA ILE A 396 54.81 -38.24 -9.22
C ILE A 396 55.37 -38.41 -10.65
N ALA A 397 55.08 -37.48 -11.56
CA ALA A 397 55.65 -37.50 -12.90
C ALA A 397 57.19 -37.35 -12.90
N GLY A 398 57.73 -36.53 -11.99
CA GLY A 398 59.18 -36.40 -11.78
C GLY A 398 59.83 -37.68 -11.26
N LEU A 399 59.20 -38.35 -10.27
CA LEU A 399 59.67 -39.63 -9.74
C LEU A 399 59.62 -40.75 -10.78
N ILE A 400 58.56 -40.82 -11.59
CA ILE A 400 58.43 -41.77 -12.70
C ILE A 400 59.52 -41.49 -13.76
N GLY A 401 59.80 -40.21 -14.07
CA GLY A 401 60.88 -39.82 -14.96
C GLY A 401 62.26 -40.30 -14.48
N ILE A 402 62.56 -40.13 -13.18
CA ILE A 402 63.82 -40.58 -12.57
C ILE A 402 63.93 -42.11 -12.61
N LEU A 403 62.84 -42.84 -12.32
CA LEU A 403 62.79 -44.30 -12.42
C LEU A 403 63.03 -44.82 -13.85
N ILE A 404 62.50 -44.13 -14.86
CA ILE A 404 62.74 -44.44 -16.27
C ILE A 404 64.20 -44.20 -16.64
N VAL A 405 64.78 -43.06 -16.21
CA VAL A 405 66.20 -42.76 -16.46
C VAL A 405 67.11 -43.79 -15.78
N LEU A 406 66.86 -44.17 -14.52
CA LEU A 406 67.61 -45.19 -13.80
C LEU A 406 67.51 -46.56 -14.49
N LYS A 407 66.30 -46.93 -14.95
CA LYS A 407 66.08 -48.19 -15.69
C LYS A 407 66.81 -48.21 -17.03
N MET A 408 66.93 -47.07 -17.71
CA MET A 408 67.72 -46.94 -18.94
C MET A 408 69.23 -46.94 -18.68
N THR A 409 69.70 -46.41 -17.54
CA THR A 409 71.13 -46.45 -17.20
C THR A 409 71.58 -47.84 -16.77
N LEU A 410 70.77 -48.56 -15.98
CA LEU A 410 71.05 -49.94 -15.57
C LEU A 410 71.09 -50.93 -16.75
N ARG A 411 70.30 -50.70 -17.80
CA ARG A 411 70.35 -51.48 -19.05
C ARG A 411 71.57 -51.22 -19.94
N ARG A 412 72.38 -50.19 -19.66
CA ARG A 412 73.65 -49.94 -20.36
C ARG A 412 74.86 -50.57 -19.67
N PHE A 413 74.68 -51.11 -18.47
CA PHE A 413 75.74 -51.76 -17.67
C PHE A 413 75.59 -53.29 -17.60
N GLN A 414 74.57 -53.85 -18.26
CA GLN A 414 74.45 -55.27 -18.61
C GLN A 414 74.64 -55.39 -20.11
#